data_AF-A0A7G8G943-F1
#
_entry.id   AF-A0A7G8G943-F1
#
_cell.length_a   1.000
_cell.length_b   1.000
_cell.length_c   1.000
_cell.angle_alpha   90.00
_cell.angle_beta   90.00
_cell.angle_gamma   90.00
#
_symmetry.space_group_name_H-M   'P 1'
#
loop_
_entity.id
_entity.type
_entity.pdbx_description
1 polymer ?
#
loop_
_entity_poly.entity_id
_entity_poly.type
_entity_poly.pdbx_seq_one_letter_code
_entity_poly.pdbx_strand_id
1 'polypeptide(L)' 'MHLSTFANLFNQNLIQALKSINTLLANDSLSVTPALVRQTFPNLLIERLYYAEGRQHPSHPLHGSHAGLCRS' A
#
# COMPACT_ATOMS: atom_id res chain seq x y z
N MET A 1 32.49 -26.25 30.68
CA MET A 1 32.59 -25.47 29.42
C MET A 1 31.43 -25.72 28.43
N HIS A 2 30.40 -26.51 28.76
CA HIS A 2 29.30 -26.82 27.82
C HIS A 2 28.15 -25.79 27.84
N LEU A 3 27.91 -25.16 28.99
CA LEU A 3 26.78 -24.24 29.20
C LEU A 3 26.97 -22.88 28.50
N SER A 4 28.18 -22.33 28.51
CA SER A 4 28.51 -21.08 27.82
C SER A 4 28.46 -21.24 26.30
N THR A 5 28.85 -22.40 25.79
CA THR A 5 28.77 -22.75 24.37
C THR A 5 27.33 -22.88 23.91
N PHE A 6 26.48 -23.55 24.71
CA PHE A 6 25.05 -23.65 24.45
C PHE A 6 24.37 -22.26 24.46
N ALA A 7 24.66 -21.44 25.46
CA ALA A 7 24.11 -20.08 25.56
C ALA A 7 24.54 -19.19 24.39
N ASN A 8 25.80 -19.27 23.97
CA ASN A 8 26.29 -18.51 22.81
C ASN A 8 25.62 -18.98 21.52
N LEU A 9 25.54 -20.30 21.29
CA LEU A 9 24.85 -20.85 20.12
C LEU A 9 23.38 -20.43 20.07
N PHE A 10 22.67 -20.50 21.19
CA PHE A 10 21.27 -20.07 21.28
C PHE A 10 21.13 -18.57 20.94
N ASN A 11 22.01 -17.73 21.49
CA ASN A 11 22.00 -16.30 21.22
C ASN A 11 22.26 -15.98 19.74
N GLN A 12 23.22 -16.66 19.10
CA GLN A 12 23.48 -16.48 17.67
C GLN A 12 22.29 -16.90 16.80
N ASN A 13 21.66 -18.04 17.12
CA ASN A 13 20.45 -18.49 16.42
C ASN A 13 19.31 -17.48 16.55
N LEU A 14 19.11 -16.92 17.75
CA LEU A 14 18.07 -15.91 17.99
C LEU A 14 18.33 -14.63 17.17
N ILE A 15 19.58 -14.13 17.19
CA ILE A 15 19.97 -12.94 16.43
C ILE A 15 19.77 -13.18 14.92
N GLN A 16 20.10 -14.37 14.43
CA GLN A 16 19.93 -14.72 13.02
C GLN A 16 18.45 -14.84 12.63
N ALA A 17 17.61 -15.45 13.47
CA ALA A 17 16.17 -15.52 13.26
C ALA A 17 15.53 -14.13 13.20
N LEU A 18 15.89 -13.24 14.13
CA LEU A 18 15.40 -11.85 14.15
C LEU A 18 15.82 -11.07 12.91
N LYS A 19 17.06 -11.23 12.45
CA LYS A 19 17.52 -10.62 11.18
C LYS A 19 16.73 -11.13 9.98
N SER A 20 16.49 -12.44 9.91
CA SER A 20 15.71 -13.06 8.84
C SER A 20 14.27 -12.53 8.80
N ILE A 21 13.61 -12.43 9.97
CA ILE A 21 12.27 -11.86 10.08
C ILE A 21 12.26 -10.40 9.64
N ASN A 22 13.24 -9.60 10.05
CA ASN A 22 13.32 -8.20 9.63
C ASN A 22 13.53 -8.07 8.11
N THR A 23 14.34 -8.95 7.50
CA THR A 23 14.50 -8.97 6.05
C THR A 23 13.23 -9.44 5.34
N LEU A 24 12.52 -10.42 5.90
CA LEU A 24 11.24 -10.88 5.36
C LEU A 24 10.20 -9.76 5.40
N LEU A 25 10.04 -9.08 6.53
CA LEU A 25 9.10 -7.96 6.68
C LEU A 25 9.50 -6.73 5.82
N ALA A 26 10.79 -6.49 5.63
CA ALA A 26 11.27 -5.46 4.71
C ALA A 26 11.00 -5.81 3.23
N ASN A 27 11.02 -7.10 2.88
CA ASN A 27 10.73 -7.58 1.53
C ASN A 27 9.21 -7.79 1.28
N ASP A 28 8.45 -8.16 2.31
CA ASP A 28 6.97 -8.23 2.36
C ASP A 28 6.33 -6.86 2.59
N SER A 29 7.13 -5.80 2.62
CA SER A 29 6.71 -4.52 2.07
C SER A 29 6.51 -4.73 0.57
N LEU A 30 5.46 -5.49 0.25
CA LEU A 30 4.85 -5.69 -1.04
C LEU A 30 5.02 -4.36 -1.73
N SER A 31 5.86 -4.37 -2.76
CA SER A 31 5.90 -3.33 -3.77
C SER A 31 4.53 -3.33 -4.45
N VAL A 32 3.51 -2.91 -3.72
CA VAL A 32 2.44 -2.09 -4.22
C VAL A 32 3.19 -0.88 -4.72
N THR A 33 3.63 -0.98 -5.97
CA THR A 33 4.27 0.08 -6.71
C THR A 33 3.41 1.31 -6.45
N PRO A 34 3.87 2.32 -5.69
CA PRO A 34 3.04 3.46 -5.36
C PRO A 34 2.61 4.20 -6.63
N ALA A 35 3.30 3.94 -7.75
CA ALA A 35 2.97 4.42 -9.07
C ALA A 35 1.62 3.92 -9.62
N LEU A 36 1.19 2.67 -9.33
CA LEU A 36 -0.10 2.17 -9.82
C LEU A 36 -1.26 2.50 -8.88
N VAL A 37 -1.00 2.52 -7.56
CA VAL A 37 -2.01 2.90 -6.56
C VAL A 37 -2.27 4.40 -6.52
N ARG A 38 -1.27 5.27 -6.79
CA ARG A 38 -1.51 6.72 -6.94
C ARG A 38 -2.27 7.10 -8.21
N GLN A 39 -2.36 6.21 -9.21
CA GLN A 39 -3.24 6.45 -10.35
C GLN A 39 -4.64 5.87 -10.14
N THR A 40 -4.78 4.78 -9.38
CA THR A 40 -6.09 4.11 -9.24
C THR A 40 -6.93 4.71 -8.11
N PHE A 41 -6.33 5.08 -6.98
CA PHE A 41 -7.08 5.60 -5.82
C PHE A 41 -7.75 6.97 -6.04
N PRO A 42 -7.11 7.97 -6.67
CA PRO A 42 -7.84 9.18 -7.07
C PRO A 42 -8.90 8.81 -8.10
N ASN A 43 -8.57 8.00 -9.12
CA ASN A 43 -9.52 7.70 -10.20
C ASN A 43 -10.83 7.05 -9.70
N LEU A 44 -10.76 6.08 -8.78
CA LEU A 44 -11.96 5.47 -8.21
C LEU A 44 -12.79 6.44 -7.36
N LEU A 45 -12.14 7.31 -6.58
CA LEU A 45 -12.84 8.31 -5.78
C LEU A 45 -13.50 9.35 -6.70
N ILE A 46 -12.80 9.79 -7.74
CA ILE A 46 -13.32 10.72 -8.75
C ILE A 46 -14.51 10.11 -9.51
N GLU A 47 -14.41 8.85 -9.90
CA GLU A 47 -15.47 8.12 -10.55
C GLU A 47 -16.70 8.00 -9.65
N ARG A 48 -16.51 7.64 -8.37
CA ARG A 48 -17.61 7.58 -7.40
C ARG A 48 -18.27 8.94 -7.19
N LEU A 49 -17.50 10.03 -7.13
CA LEU A 49 -18.04 11.38 -7.05
C LEU A 49 -18.80 11.78 -8.33
N TYR A 50 -18.27 11.42 -9.50
CA TYR A 50 -18.91 11.65 -10.79
C TYR A 50 -20.31 11.01 -10.84
N TYR A 51 -20.43 9.77 -10.36
CA TYR A 51 -21.71 9.08 -10.28
C TYR A 51 -22.63 9.62 -9.18
N ALA A 52 -22.07 10.00 -8.01
CA ALA A 52 -22.85 10.55 -6.90
C ALA A 52 -23.48 11.91 -7.25
N GLU A 53 -22.79 12.76 -8.01
CA GLU A 53 -23.33 14.03 -8.51
C GLU A 53 -24.29 13.86 -9.68
N GLY A 54 -24.42 12.65 -10.24
CA GLY A 54 -25.34 12.39 -11.35
C GLY A 54 -24.78 12.77 -12.73
N ARG A 55 -23.47 13.00 -12.85
CA ARG A 55 -22.85 13.48 -14.10
C ARG A 55 -22.92 12.47 -15.24
N GLN A 56 -23.20 11.20 -14.96
CA GLN A 56 -23.47 10.18 -15.98
C GLN A 56 -24.71 10.48 -16.83
N HIS A 57 -25.64 11.30 -16.35
CA HIS A 57 -26.85 11.62 -17.11
C HIS A 57 -26.57 12.69 -18.17
N PRO A 58 -27.08 12.51 -19.40
CA PRO A 58 -26.84 13.47 -20.50
C PRO A 58 -27.49 14.84 -20.26
N SER A 59 -28.44 14.93 -19.34
CA SER A 59 -29.06 16.19 -18.90
C SER A 59 -28.24 16.95 -17.86
N HIS A 60 -27.17 16.36 -17.32
CA HIS A 60 -26.34 17.00 -16.31
C HIS A 60 -25.42 18.05 -16.96
N PRO A 61 -25.32 19.29 -16.45
CA PRO A 61 -24.54 20.36 -17.08
C PRO A 61 -23.04 20.04 -17.19
N LEU A 62 -22.54 19.15 -16.34
CA LEU A 62 -21.15 18.68 -16.32
C LEU A 62 -20.99 17.23 -16.84
N HIS A 63 -21.90 16.77 -17.69
CA HIS A 63 -21.82 15.44 -18.29
C HIS A 63 -20.47 15.21 -18.99
N GLY A 64 -19.83 14.07 -18.70
CA GLY A 64 -18.50 13.71 -19.22
C GLY A 64 -17.33 14.51 -18.62
N SER A 65 -17.58 15.47 -17.74
CA SER A 65 -16.56 16.32 -17.12
C SER A 65 -16.25 15.91 -15.68
N HIS A 66 -14.96 15.81 -15.37
CA HIS A 66 -14.45 15.58 -14.01
C HIS A 66 -13.95 16.86 -13.32
N ALA A 67 -14.27 18.03 -13.90
CA ALA A 67 -13.87 19.32 -13.35
C ALA A 67 -14.43 19.49 -11.92
N GLY A 68 -13.56 19.93 -11.00
CA GLY A 68 -13.89 20.11 -9.58
C GLY A 68 -13.97 18.83 -8.75
N LEU A 69 -13.85 17.65 -9.37
CA LEU A 69 -13.80 16.38 -8.64
C LEU A 69 -12.36 16.06 -8.21
N CYS A 70 -11.38 16.35 -9.07
CA CYS A 70 -9.96 16.18 -8.78
C CYS A 70 -9.40 17.30 -7.90
N ARG A 71 -8.56 16.97 -6.91
CA ARG A 71 -7.74 17.94 -6.19
C ARG A 71 -6.54 18.31 -7.07
N SER A 72 -6.50 19.56 -7.54
CA SER A 72 -5.36 20.17 -8.24
C SER A 72 -4.14 20.31 -7.34
#